data_AF-A0ABD5FKA2-F1
#
_entry.id   AF-A0ABD5FKA2-F1
#
_cell.length_a   1.000
_cell.length_b   1.000
_cell.length_c   1.000
_cell.angle_alpha   90.00
_cell.angle_beta   90.00
_cell.angle_gamma   90.00
#
_symmetry.space_group_name_H-M   'P 1'
#
loop_
_entity.id
_entity.type
_entity.pdbx_description
1 polymer ?
#
loop_
_entity_poly.entity_id
_entity_poly.type
_entity_poly.pdbx_seq_one_letter_code
_entity_poly.pdbx_strand_id
1 'polypeptide(L)'
;MNVIGKLIIQGKAWGEFESAKRSKGNIEISGYRSYGGTHTVRMVDQPQLNENQQIVLDYLKGIAVKNDNAPIVTFSAFGYQHFGAELPTDVEKAYQSMNGKQDLVVMSAYVNWALEQEEE
;
A
#
# COMPACT_ATOMS: atom_id res chain seq x y z
N MET A 1 18.07 -27.58 13.88
CA MET A 1 17.94 -26.21 13.34
C MET A 1 18.86 -25.31 14.14
N ASN A 2 19.74 -24.56 13.49
CA ASN A 2 20.52 -23.53 14.17
C ASN A 2 19.58 -22.34 14.42
N VAL A 3 19.10 -22.20 15.65
CA VAL A 3 18.20 -21.10 16.05
C VAL A 3 19.04 -19.83 16.20
N ILE A 4 18.69 -18.77 15.47
CA ILE A 4 19.43 -17.50 15.48
C ILE A 4 18.62 -16.37 16.15
N GLY A 5 17.28 -16.47 16.24
CA GLY A 5 16.49 -15.48 16.96
C GLY A 5 15.04 -15.85 17.26
N LYS A 6 14.37 -14.98 18.01
CA LYS A 6 12.95 -15.09 18.41
C LYS A 6 12.16 -13.89 17.92
N LEU A 7 10.95 -14.13 17.43
CA LEU A 7 9.99 -13.06 17.13
C LEU A 7 9.24 -12.70 18.40
N ILE A 8 9.40 -11.45 18.87
CA ILE A 8 8.71 -10.91 20.04
C ILE A 8 7.75 -9.81 19.60
N ILE A 9 6.47 -9.97 19.93
CA ILE A 9 5.41 -8.98 19.65
C ILE A 9 4.68 -8.72 20.96
N GLN A 10 4.61 -7.45 21.37
CA GLN A 10 3.97 -7.02 22.63
C GLN A 10 4.48 -7.78 23.86
N GLY A 11 5.80 -8.04 23.92
CA GLY A 11 6.44 -8.73 25.04
C GLY A 11 6.23 -10.26 25.06
N LYS A 12 5.45 -10.82 24.13
CA LYS A 12 5.25 -12.27 24.00
C LYS A 12 6.12 -12.83 22.87
N ALA A 13 6.73 -13.99 23.10
CA ALA A 13 7.45 -14.73 22.06
C ALA A 13 6.46 -15.56 21.23
N TRP A 14 6.51 -15.41 19.91
CA TRP A 14 5.58 -16.04 18.97
C TRP A 14 6.21 -17.14 18.11
N GLY A 15 7.54 -17.18 18.04
CA GLY A 15 8.26 -18.25 17.36
C GLY A 15 9.75 -17.99 17.26
N GLU A 16 10.45 -18.91 16.61
CA GLU A 16 11.89 -18.90 16.36
C GLU A 16 12.18 -18.82 14.87
N PHE A 17 13.33 -18.26 14.50
CA PHE A 17 13.78 -18.20 13.10
C PHE A 17 15.27 -18.50 12.97
N GLU A 18 15.67 -18.93 11.78
CA GLU A 18 17.05 -19.28 11.44
C GLU A 18 17.85 -18.10 10.89
N SER A 19 17.21 -17.11 10.28
CA SER A 19 17.89 -15.86 9.91
C SER A 19 16.92 -14.69 9.80
N ALA A 20 17.46 -13.48 9.92
CA ALA A 20 16.73 -12.23 9.70
C ALA A 20 17.63 -11.22 8.98
N LYS A 21 17.10 -10.53 7.97
CA LYS A 21 17.77 -9.40 7.31
C LYS A 21 16.82 -8.21 7.17
N ARG A 22 17.37 -7.00 7.27
CA ARG A 22 16.64 -5.76 6.98
C ARG A 22 16.77 -5.42 5.50
N SER A 23 15.67 -5.13 4.84
CA SER A 23 15.63 -4.77 3.42
C SER A 23 14.52 -3.75 3.19
N LYS A 24 14.86 -2.55 2.68
CA LYS A 24 13.89 -1.51 2.28
C LYS A 24 12.76 -1.23 3.31
N GLY A 25 13.09 -1.10 4.59
CA GLY A 25 12.11 -0.85 5.66
C GLY A 25 11.42 -2.11 6.21
N ASN A 26 11.64 -3.27 5.59
CA ASN A 26 11.09 -4.56 6.01
C ASN A 26 12.13 -5.42 6.73
N ILE A 27 11.64 -6.41 7.49
CA ILE A 27 12.44 -7.49 8.07
C ILE A 27 12.02 -8.78 7.39
N GLU A 28 12.94 -9.38 6.65
CA GLU A 28 12.77 -10.71 6.05
C GLU A 28 13.33 -11.75 7.03
N ILE A 29 12.50 -12.72 7.45
CA ILE A 29 12.89 -13.85 8.30
C ILE A 29 12.82 -15.16 7.53
N SER A 30 13.75 -16.09 7.75
CA SER A 30 13.77 -17.41 7.11
C SER A 30 13.84 -18.53 8.15
N GLY A 31 13.27 -19.69 7.84
CA GLY A 31 13.22 -20.85 8.74
C GLY A 31 12.34 -20.61 9.97
N TYR A 32 11.23 -19.88 9.83
CA TYR A 32 10.35 -19.53 10.94
C TYR A 32 9.55 -20.74 11.44
N ARG A 33 9.58 -20.98 12.76
CA ARG A 33 8.75 -21.95 13.47
C ARG A 33 7.88 -21.22 14.48
N SER A 34 6.56 -21.28 14.30
CA SER A 34 5.59 -20.72 15.24
C SER A 34 5.47 -21.58 16.50
N TYR A 35 5.22 -20.94 17.65
CA TYR A 35 4.85 -21.62 18.90
C TYR A 35 3.34 -21.90 19.02
N GLY A 36 2.56 -21.67 17.96
CA GLY A 36 1.11 -21.94 17.91
C GLY A 36 0.24 -20.68 17.94
N GLY A 37 -0.98 -20.81 17.40
CA GLY A 37 -1.92 -19.71 17.14
C GLY A 37 -2.08 -19.40 15.64
N THR A 38 -3.19 -18.75 15.25
CA THR A 38 -3.40 -18.29 13.87
C THR A 38 -2.59 -17.03 13.64
N HIS A 39 -1.66 -17.09 12.67
CA HIS A 39 -0.88 -15.95 12.22
C HIS A 39 -1.26 -15.68 10.78
N THR A 40 -1.87 -14.52 10.50
CA THR A 40 -2.03 -14.07 9.11
C THR A 40 -0.78 -13.31 8.73
N VAL A 41 0.22 -14.02 8.18
CA VAL A 41 1.36 -13.39 7.52
C VAL A 41 0.91 -13.08 6.09
N ARG A 42 0.42 -11.85 5.84
CA ARG A 42 0.23 -11.37 4.47
C ARG A 42 1.61 -11.05 3.90
N MET A 43 2.14 -11.91 3.04
CA MET A 43 3.18 -11.48 2.11
C MET A 43 2.51 -10.48 1.16
N VAL A 44 2.62 -9.19 1.47
CA VAL A 44 2.30 -8.17 0.48
C VAL A 44 3.50 -8.14 -0.44
N ASP A 45 3.54 -9.08 -1.40
CA ASP A 45 4.45 -8.93 -2.53
C ASP A 45 4.12 -7.56 -3.13
N GLN A 46 5.02 -6.59 -2.97
CA GLN A 46 4.82 -5.31 -3.63
C GLN A 46 4.75 -5.62 -5.13
N PRO A 47 3.68 -5.19 -5.82
CA PRO A 47 3.56 -5.45 -7.25
C PRO A 47 4.82 -4.93 -7.93
N GLN A 48 5.47 -5.77 -8.74
CA GLN A 48 6.59 -5.32 -9.56
C GLN A 48 6.05 -4.37 -10.62
N LEU A 49 6.29 -3.09 -10.41
CA LEU A 49 5.89 -2.05 -11.35
C LEU A 49 6.80 -2.09 -12.57
N ASN A 50 6.21 -2.07 -13.76
CA ASN A 50 6.95 -1.78 -14.99
C ASN A 50 7.36 -0.30 -15.04
N GLU A 51 8.20 0.06 -16.01
CA GLU A 51 8.74 1.43 -16.14
C GLU A 51 7.64 2.51 -16.20
N ASN A 52 6.58 2.27 -16.98
CA ASN A 52 5.47 3.21 -17.10
C ASN A 52 4.70 3.36 -15.77
N GLN A 53 4.47 2.27 -15.06
CA GLN A 53 3.83 2.28 -13.74
C GLN A 53 4.69 3.02 -12.71
N GLN A 54 6.01 2.87 -12.77
CA GLN A 54 6.94 3.56 -11.87
C GLN A 54 6.95 5.09 -12.13
N ILE A 55 6.96 5.51 -13.40
CA ILE A 55 6.87 6.93 -13.79
C ILE A 55 5.59 7.56 -13.21
N VAL A 56 4.45 6.89 -13.38
CA VAL A 56 3.17 7.37 -12.85
C VAL A 56 3.21 7.45 -11.32
N LEU A 57 3.69 6.40 -10.64
CA LEU A 57 3.78 6.39 -9.18
C LEU A 57 4.63 7.56 -8.64
N ASP A 58 5.76 7.85 -9.26
CA ASP A 58 6.64 8.93 -8.78
C ASP A 58 6.06 10.33 -9.04
N TYR A 59 5.29 10.50 -10.13
CA TYR A 59 4.49 11.72 -10.35
C TYR A 59 3.44 11.90 -9.24
N LEU A 60 2.70 10.84 -8.89
CA LEU A 60 1.66 10.89 -7.85
C LEU A 60 2.21 11.21 -6.45
N LYS A 61 3.36 10.63 -6.09
CA LYS A 61 4.07 10.98 -4.86
C LYS A 61 4.42 12.48 -4.84
N GLY A 62 4.83 13.03 -5.99
CA GLY A 62 5.10 14.45 -6.13
C GLY A 62 3.88 15.32 -5.79
N ILE A 63 2.71 14.97 -6.32
CA ILE A 63 1.46 15.70 -6.05
C ILE A 63 1.05 15.57 -4.58
N ALA A 64 0.94 14.34 -4.08
CA ALA A 64 0.42 14.06 -2.75
C ALA A 64 1.31 14.61 -1.63
N VAL A 65 2.64 14.59 -1.81
CA VAL A 65 3.59 14.98 -0.74
C VAL A 65 4.03 16.43 -0.86
N LYS A 66 4.22 16.97 -2.07
CA LYS A 66 4.79 18.31 -2.25
C LYS A 66 3.72 19.40 -2.39
N ASN A 67 2.56 19.07 -2.97
CA ASN A 67 1.52 20.05 -3.29
C ASN A 67 0.26 19.90 -2.40
N ASP A 68 0.20 18.87 -1.54
CA ASP A 68 -0.94 18.51 -0.67
C ASP A 68 -2.30 18.41 -1.38
N ASN A 69 -2.28 18.25 -2.71
CA ASN A 69 -3.46 18.04 -3.53
C ASN A 69 -3.78 16.56 -3.64
N ALA A 70 -5.06 16.21 -3.78
CA ALA A 70 -5.51 14.86 -4.09
C ALA A 70 -5.07 14.46 -5.52
N PRO A 71 -4.17 13.48 -5.70
CA PRO A 71 -3.73 13.05 -7.02
C PRO A 71 -4.86 12.70 -8.00
N ILE A 72 -5.97 12.13 -7.53
CA ILE A 72 -7.08 11.73 -8.40
C ILE A 72 -7.77 12.89 -9.13
N VAL A 73 -7.76 14.10 -8.55
CA VAL A 73 -8.31 15.31 -9.20
C VAL A 73 -7.47 15.69 -10.43
N THR A 74 -6.17 15.41 -10.40
CA THR A 74 -5.29 15.65 -11.55
C THR A 74 -5.62 14.72 -12.71
N PHE A 75 -5.93 13.45 -12.44
CA PHE A 75 -6.39 12.51 -13.47
C PHE A 75 -7.79 12.85 -13.98
N SER A 76 -8.70 13.27 -13.11
CA SER A 76 -10.03 13.72 -13.54
C SER A 76 -9.94 14.92 -14.47
N ALA A 77 -9.11 15.91 -14.15
CA ALA A 77 -8.90 17.06 -15.02
C ALA A 77 -8.32 16.66 -16.39
N PHE A 78 -7.33 15.75 -16.42
CA PHE A 78 -6.81 15.19 -17.67
C PHE A 78 -7.89 14.44 -18.46
N GLY A 79 -8.66 13.59 -17.78
CA GLY A 79 -9.75 12.82 -18.38
C GLY A 79 -10.84 13.69 -18.98
N TYR A 80 -11.20 14.77 -18.30
CA TYR A 80 -12.12 15.78 -18.80
C TYR A 80 -11.55 16.48 -20.05
N GLN A 81 -10.32 16.97 -19.97
CA GLN A 81 -9.67 17.75 -21.04
C GLN A 81 -9.45 16.93 -22.33
N HIS A 82 -9.19 15.63 -22.20
CA HIS A 82 -8.82 14.78 -23.33
C HIS A 82 -9.91 13.80 -23.78
N PHE A 83 -10.86 13.46 -22.91
CA PHE A 83 -11.86 12.42 -23.18
C PHE A 83 -13.29 12.78 -22.77
N GLY A 84 -13.54 13.97 -22.21
CA GLY A 84 -14.88 14.39 -21.75
C GLY A 84 -15.41 13.59 -20.55
N ALA A 85 -14.53 12.98 -19.76
CA ALA A 85 -14.91 12.20 -18.59
C ALA A 85 -15.14 13.12 -17.37
N GLU A 86 -16.39 13.54 -17.14
CA GLU A 86 -16.78 14.30 -15.95
C GLU A 86 -17.01 13.39 -14.73
N LEU A 87 -16.61 13.85 -13.55
CA LEU A 87 -16.99 13.22 -12.28
C LEU A 87 -18.43 13.62 -11.92
N PRO A 88 -19.20 12.74 -11.24
CA PRO A 88 -20.43 13.14 -10.57
C PRO A 88 -20.19 14.31 -9.61
N THR A 89 -21.13 15.25 -9.54
CA THR A 89 -20.96 16.52 -8.79
C THR A 89 -20.69 16.33 -7.30
N ASP A 90 -21.27 15.30 -6.68
CA ASP A 90 -21.03 14.96 -5.28
C ASP A 90 -19.62 14.40 -5.06
N VAL A 91 -19.16 13.54 -5.96
CA VAL A 91 -17.78 13.00 -5.97
C VAL A 91 -16.75 14.10 -6.17
N GLU A 92 -17.00 15.01 -7.13
CA GLU A 92 -16.13 16.17 -7.38
C GLU A 92 -15.98 17.03 -6.11
N LYS A 93 -17.10 17.39 -5.47
CA LYS A 93 -17.11 18.19 -4.24
C LYS A 93 -16.40 17.50 -3.09
N ALA A 94 -16.57 16.19 -2.94
CA ALA A 94 -15.87 15.42 -1.92
C ALA A 94 -14.35 15.52 -2.11
N TYR A 95 -13.86 15.29 -3.34
CA TYR A 95 -12.43 15.40 -3.64
C TYR A 95 -11.88 16.83 -3.53
N GLN A 96 -12.67 17.86 -3.87
CA GLN A 96 -12.29 19.26 -3.65
C GLN A 96 -12.10 19.62 -2.17
N SER A 97 -12.75 18.87 -1.26
CA SER A 97 -12.64 19.08 0.20
C SER A 97 -11.52 18.27 0.86
N MET A 98 -10.86 17.38 0.12
CA MET A 98 -9.82 16.50 0.62
C MET A 98 -8.41 17.04 0.33
N ASN A 99 -7.48 16.76 1.23
CA ASN A 99 -6.04 16.92 0.96
C ASN A 99 -5.42 15.63 0.40
N GLY A 100 -4.17 15.74 -0.05
CA GLY A 100 -3.42 14.63 -0.63
C GLY A 100 -3.32 13.41 0.29
N LYS A 101 -3.21 13.61 1.62
CA LYS A 101 -3.15 12.50 2.58
C LYS A 101 -4.46 11.73 2.68
N GLN A 102 -5.58 12.44 2.66
CA GLN A 102 -6.90 11.80 2.69
C GLN A 102 -7.16 11.02 1.41
N ASP A 103 -6.69 11.51 0.24
CA ASP A 103 -6.78 10.75 -1.02
C ASP A 103 -6.01 9.44 -0.93
N LEU A 104 -4.79 9.45 -0.37
CA LEU A 104 -4.01 8.23 -0.17
C LEU A 104 -4.71 7.21 0.74
N VAL A 105 -5.47 7.66 1.74
CA VAL A 105 -6.29 6.76 2.59
C VAL A 105 -7.38 6.09 1.76
N VAL A 106 -8.10 6.84 0.92
CA VAL A 106 -9.14 6.30 0.04
C VAL A 106 -8.53 5.32 -0.96
N MET A 107 -7.41 5.68 -1.60
CA MET A 107 -6.71 4.78 -2.53
C MET A 107 -6.26 3.49 -1.84
N SER A 108 -5.72 3.57 -0.62
CA SER A 108 -5.33 2.38 0.14
C SER A 108 -6.53 1.50 0.49
N ALA A 109 -7.66 2.09 0.88
CA ALA A 109 -8.89 1.34 1.18
C ALA A 109 -9.43 0.64 -0.07
N TYR A 110 -9.43 1.33 -1.22
CA TYR A 110 -9.84 0.76 -2.50
C TYR A 110 -8.96 -0.41 -2.93
N VAL A 111 -7.63 -0.25 -2.84
CA VAL A 111 -6.69 -1.34 -3.18
C VAL A 111 -6.89 -2.54 -2.26
N ASN A 112 -7.06 -2.33 -0.96
CA ASN A 112 -7.32 -3.44 -0.02
C ASN A 112 -8.61 -4.18 -0.36
N TRP A 113 -9.70 -3.45 -0.63
CA TRP A 113 -10.96 -4.05 -1.08
C TRP A 113 -10.80 -4.83 -2.39
N ALA A 114 -10.08 -4.28 -3.37
CA ALA A 114 -9.86 -4.90 -4.66
C ALA A 114 -9.07 -6.22 -4.54
N LEU A 115 -8.02 -6.23 -3.70
CA LEU A 115 -7.24 -7.44 -3.43
C LEU A 115 -8.08 -8.54 -2.75
N GLU A 116 -9.03 -8.17 -1.89
CA GLU A 116 -9.97 -9.13 -1.29
C GLU A 116 -10.91 -9.77 -2.33
N GLN A 117 -11.14 -9.12 -3.47
CA GLN A 117 -11.96 -9.69 -4.55
C GLN A 117 -11.19 -10.69 -5.43
N GLU A 118 -9.85 -10.67 -5.43
CA GLU A 118 -9.03 -11.62 -6.20
C GLU A 118 -8.94 -13.02 -5.55
N GLU A 119 -9.45 -13.17 -4.32
CA GLU A 119 -9.45 -14.43 -3.56
C GLU A 119 -10.69 -15.33 -3.85
N GLU A 120 -11.57 -14.96 -4.81
CA GLU A 120 -12.70 -15.76 -5.35
C GLU A 120 -12.44 -16.30 -6.77
#